data_AF-U9U1W4-F1
#
_entry.id   AF-U9U1W4-F1
#
_cell.length_a   1.000
_cell.length_b   1.000
_cell.length_c   1.000
_cell.angle_alpha   90.00
_cell.angle_beta   90.00
_cell.angle_gamma   90.00
#
_symmetry.space_group_name_H-M   'P 1'
#
loop_
_entity.id
_entity.type
_entity.pdbx_description
1 polymer ?
#
loop_
_entity_poly.entity_id
_entity_poly.type
_entity_poly.pdbx_seq_one_letter_code
_entity_poly.pdbx_strand_id
1 'polypeptide(L)'
;MNESELNELNAKLNPELQQLFDRYGRCEECNQIMTDFNWCHTCNVERFRKNFNNWTSGNKDIDKFIQETQLSAKQHFNILEWISYESFRDIKYIAKGGFGKVYRAKWKDGYIFMWDNKIQNWGRLQPNMFVALKSLNNSKNVTSAFISEV
;
A
#
# COMPACT_ATOMS: atom_id res chain seq x y z
N MET A 1 8.02 7.35 29.07
CA MET A 1 6.77 6.65 29.38
C MET A 1 6.97 5.95 30.72
N ASN A 2 6.12 6.21 31.70
CA ASN A 2 6.21 5.63 33.04
C ASN A 2 5.38 4.33 33.12
N GLU A 3 5.53 3.61 34.24
CA GLU A 3 4.87 2.31 34.44
C GLU A 3 3.33 2.42 34.46
N SER A 4 2.76 3.53 34.93
CA SER A 4 1.31 3.73 34.92
C SER A 4 0.78 3.98 33.50
N GLU A 5 1.49 4.78 32.70
CA GLU A 5 1.16 5.02 31.28
C GLU A 5 1.22 3.72 30.48
N LEU A 6 2.19 2.84 30.76
CA LEU A 6 2.30 1.53 30.12
C LEU A 6 1.12 0.62 30.49
N ASN A 7 0.73 0.60 31.78
CA ASN A 7 -0.39 -0.20 32.26
C ASN A 7 -1.74 0.26 31.69
N GLU A 8 -1.97 1.57 31.60
CA GLU A 8 -3.16 2.13 30.94
C GLU A 8 -3.19 1.80 29.44
N LEU A 9 -2.05 1.85 28.76
CA LEU A 9 -1.95 1.49 27.35
C LEU A 9 -2.30 0.01 27.13
N ASN A 10 -1.75 -0.89 27.95
CA ASN A 10 -2.03 -2.32 27.90
C ASN A 10 -3.51 -2.64 28.21
N ALA A 11 -4.10 -1.93 29.18
CA ALA A 11 -5.51 -2.08 29.52
C ALA A 11 -6.45 -1.68 28.38
N LYS A 12 -6.08 -0.67 27.56
CA LYS A 12 -6.83 -0.26 26.36
C LYS A 12 -6.58 -1.19 25.17
N LEU A 13 -5.35 -1.68 25.00
CA LEU A 13 -4.96 -2.54 23.89
C LEU A 13 -5.62 -3.92 23.96
N ASN A 14 -5.79 -4.49 25.16
CA ASN A 14 -6.34 -5.84 25.34
C ASN A 14 -7.78 -6.00 24.78
N PRO A 15 -8.75 -5.10 25.08
CA PRO A 15 -10.08 -5.14 24.46
C PRO A 15 -10.07 -4.97 22.94
N GLU A 16 -9.22 -4.08 22.41
CA GLU A 16 -9.12 -3.86 20.96
C GLU A 16 -8.59 -5.10 20.23
N LEU A 17 -7.55 -5.74 20.78
CA LEU A 17 -7.01 -6.98 20.25
C LEU A 17 -8.04 -8.12 20.29
N GLN A 18 -8.83 -8.21 21.37
CA GLN A 18 -9.90 -9.20 21.45
C GLN A 18 -10.97 -8.98 20.37
N GLN A 19 -11.40 -7.74 20.15
CA GLN A 19 -12.35 -7.42 19.09
C GLN A 19 -11.82 -7.76 17.69
N LEU A 20 -10.54 -7.49 17.43
CA LEU A 20 -9.89 -7.87 16.17
C LEU A 20 -9.84 -9.39 16.00
N PHE A 21 -9.49 -10.12 17.06
CA PHE A 21 -9.49 -11.58 17.04
C PHE A 21 -10.88 -12.15 16.76
N ASP A 22 -11.91 -11.66 17.46
CA ASP A 22 -13.29 -12.14 17.26
C ASP A 22 -13.79 -11.84 15.85
N ARG A 23 -13.34 -10.73 15.24
CA ARG A 23 -13.78 -10.30 13.91
C ARG A 23 -13.03 -10.94 12.75
N TYR A 24 -11.71 -11.00 12.82
CA TYR A 24 -10.85 -11.41 11.70
C TYR A 24 -10.08 -12.71 11.95
N GLY A 25 -10.02 -13.19 13.19
CA GLY A 25 -9.31 -14.40 13.55
C GLY A 25 -7.79 -14.25 13.53
N ARG A 26 -7.10 -15.38 13.33
CA ARG A 26 -5.64 -15.48 13.28
C ARG A 26 -5.18 -15.84 11.89
N CYS A 27 -4.02 -15.29 11.52
CA CYS A 27 -3.35 -15.63 10.28
C CYS A 27 -2.84 -17.07 10.35
N GLU A 28 -3.14 -17.86 9.32
CA GLU A 28 -2.74 -19.27 9.22
C GLU A 28 -1.21 -19.47 9.18
N GLU A 29 -0.45 -18.47 8.74
CA GLU A 29 1.00 -18.55 8.58
C GLU A 29 1.77 -18.23 9.87
N CYS A 30 1.44 -17.12 10.53
CA CYS A 30 2.19 -16.62 11.69
C CYS A 30 1.41 -16.69 13.02
N ASN A 31 0.16 -17.15 12.99
CA ASN A 31 -0.75 -17.27 14.13
C ASN A 31 -1.04 -15.94 14.88
N GLN A 32 -0.64 -14.80 14.31
CA GLN A 32 -0.95 -13.48 14.83
C GLN A 32 -2.38 -13.07 14.46
N ILE A 33 -2.99 -12.20 15.28
CA ILE A 33 -4.32 -11.63 15.00
C ILE A 33 -4.27 -10.87 13.67
N MET A 34 -5.27 -11.13 12.80
CA MET A 34 -5.39 -10.44 11.52
C MET A 34 -5.94 -9.03 11.70
N THR A 35 -5.54 -8.11 10.82
CA THR A 35 -6.01 -6.71 10.87
C THR A 35 -7.14 -6.44 9.87
N ASP A 36 -7.37 -7.38 8.94
CA ASP A 36 -8.52 -7.46 8.03
C ASP A 36 -8.73 -8.95 7.64
N PHE A 37 -9.89 -9.31 7.09
CA PHE A 37 -10.21 -10.66 6.61
C PHE A 37 -9.16 -11.25 5.66
N ASN A 38 -8.53 -10.42 4.83
CA ASN A 38 -7.54 -10.85 3.85
C ASN A 38 -6.15 -10.21 4.07
N TRP A 39 -5.89 -9.67 5.26
CA TRP A 39 -4.67 -8.94 5.56
C TRP A 39 -4.06 -9.34 6.90
N CYS A 40 -2.88 -9.96 6.83
CA CYS A 40 -2.00 -10.11 7.99
C CYS A 40 -0.92 -9.05 7.92
N HIS A 41 -1.01 -8.05 8.80
CA HIS A 41 -0.04 -6.96 8.87
C HIS A 41 1.40 -7.48 9.02
N THR A 42 1.65 -8.38 9.98
CA THR A 42 3.00 -8.91 10.25
C THR A 42 3.61 -9.60 9.03
N CYS A 43 2.88 -10.53 8.41
CA CYS A 43 3.38 -11.23 7.22
C CYS A 43 3.58 -10.28 6.03
N ASN A 44 2.66 -9.34 5.81
CA ASN A 44 2.73 -8.43 4.68
C ASN A 44 3.87 -7.42 4.81
N VAL A 45 4.15 -6.92 6.03
CA VAL A 45 5.34 -6.09 6.31
C VAL A 45 6.62 -6.80 5.89
N GLU A 46 6.78 -8.07 6.24
CA GLU A 46 7.97 -8.84 5.87
C GLU A 46 8.08 -9.09 4.36
N ARG A 47 6.94 -9.31 3.68
CA ARG A 47 6.89 -9.43 2.21
C ARG A 47 7.30 -8.13 1.52
N PHE A 48 6.80 -6.99 1.99
CA PHE A 48 7.17 -5.69 1.45
C PHE A 48 8.65 -5.40 1.64
N ARG A 49 9.19 -5.64 2.86
CA ARG A 49 10.63 -5.48 3.14
C ARG A 49 11.52 -6.27 2.18
N LYS A 50 11.17 -7.52 1.90
CA LYS A 50 11.89 -8.36 0.93
C LYS A 50 11.87 -7.81 -0.50
N ASN A 51 10.84 -7.02 -0.85
CA ASN A 51 10.64 -6.48 -2.19
C ASN A 51 11.15 -5.04 -2.38
N PHE A 52 11.58 -4.34 -1.32
CA PHE A 52 12.01 -2.93 -1.42
C PHE A 52 13.22 -2.71 -2.34
N ASN A 53 14.08 -3.72 -2.49
CA ASN A 53 15.24 -3.62 -3.38
C ASN A 53 14.92 -3.98 -4.84
N ASN A 54 13.70 -4.44 -5.14
CA ASN A 54 13.32 -4.89 -6.48
C ASN A 54 12.75 -3.76 -7.36
N TRP A 55 12.55 -2.57 -6.79
CA TRP A 55 12.07 -1.41 -7.51
C TRP A 55 12.62 -0.12 -6.89
N THR A 56 12.65 0.93 -7.69
CA THR A 56 12.90 2.31 -7.24
C THR A 56 12.21 3.25 -8.23
N SER A 57 11.69 4.36 -7.72
CA SER A 57 11.20 5.46 -8.56
C SER A 57 12.33 6.35 -9.09
N GLY A 58 13.56 6.14 -8.62
CA GLY A 58 14.68 7.05 -8.83
C GLY A 58 14.67 8.26 -7.90
N ASN A 59 13.67 8.40 -7.03
CA ASN A 59 13.57 9.45 -6.02
C ASN A 59 13.42 8.82 -4.62
N LYS A 60 14.43 9.04 -3.77
CA LYS A 60 14.51 8.43 -2.44
C LYS A 60 13.38 8.85 -1.49
N ASP A 61 12.88 10.07 -1.62
CA ASP A 61 11.80 10.56 -0.75
C ASP A 61 10.46 9.91 -1.11
N ILE A 62 10.19 9.74 -2.41
CA ILE A 62 9.03 9.00 -2.90
C ILE A 62 9.12 7.53 -2.49
N ASP A 63 10.29 6.91 -2.70
CA ASP A 63 10.50 5.51 -2.34
C ASP A 63 10.28 5.29 -0.85
N LYS A 64 10.83 6.16 0.00
CA LYS A 64 10.63 6.13 1.46
C LYS A 64 9.15 6.29 1.83
N PHE A 65 8.45 7.25 1.24
CA PHE A 65 7.03 7.47 1.52
C PHE A 65 6.19 6.23 1.16
N ILE A 66 6.39 5.66 -0.02
CA ILE A 66 5.71 4.41 -0.43
C ILE A 66 6.01 3.28 0.56
N GLN A 67 7.28 3.08 0.93
CA GLN A 67 7.66 2.05 1.90
C GLN A 67 7.00 2.26 3.27
N GLU A 68 6.93 3.49 3.77
CA GLU A 68 6.25 3.81 5.04
C GLU A 68 4.75 3.49 5.00
N THR A 69 4.06 3.77 3.89
CA THR A 69 2.66 3.36 3.74
C THR A 69 2.50 1.84 3.76
N GLN A 70 3.40 1.11 3.08
CA GLN A 70 3.37 -0.36 3.03
C GLN A 70 3.66 -0.99 4.40
N LEU A 71 4.57 -0.40 5.17
CA LEU A 71 4.93 -0.87 6.52
C LEU A 71 3.86 -0.58 7.57
N SER A 72 3.03 0.44 7.37
CA SER A 72 1.99 0.84 8.33
C SER A 72 0.60 0.27 8.01
N ALA A 73 0.38 -0.19 6.77
CA ALA A 73 -0.90 -0.66 6.29
C ALA A 73 -1.52 -1.79 7.11
N LYS A 74 -2.77 -1.60 7.51
CA LYS A 74 -3.60 -2.58 8.22
C LYS A 74 -4.60 -3.28 7.30
N GLN A 75 -4.82 -2.74 6.11
CA GLN A 75 -5.72 -3.26 5.08
C GLN A 75 -5.11 -2.99 3.69
N HIS A 76 -5.60 -3.72 2.68
CA HIS A 76 -5.04 -3.67 1.33
C HIS A 76 -5.16 -2.30 0.63
N PHE A 77 -6.16 -1.49 0.98
CA PHE A 77 -6.34 -0.14 0.42
C PHE A 77 -5.57 0.95 1.19
N ASN A 78 -4.84 0.61 2.25
CA ASN A 78 -3.98 1.57 2.97
C ASN A 78 -2.56 1.67 2.41
N ILE A 79 -2.22 0.89 1.38
CA ILE A 79 -0.90 0.93 0.77
C ILE A 79 -0.88 1.90 -0.42
N LEU A 80 0.27 2.53 -0.63
CA LEU A 80 0.68 2.95 -1.95
C LEU A 80 1.50 1.84 -2.60
N GLU A 81 1.21 1.55 -3.86
CA GLU A 81 1.92 0.55 -4.64
C GLU A 81 2.77 1.24 -5.71
N TRP A 82 4.03 0.83 -5.82
CA TRP A 82 4.87 1.22 -6.95
C TRP A 82 4.46 0.40 -8.19
N ILE A 83 4.00 1.09 -9.24
CA ILE A 83 3.57 0.48 -10.50
C ILE A 83 4.47 0.94 -11.63
N SER A 84 5.09 0.00 -12.34
CA SER A 84 5.86 0.31 -13.54
C SER A 84 4.97 0.92 -14.61
N TYR A 85 5.49 1.91 -15.35
CA TYR A 85 4.77 2.53 -16.47
C TYR A 85 4.36 1.49 -17.53
N GLU A 86 5.13 0.40 -17.67
CA GLU A 86 4.85 -0.70 -18.60
C GLU A 86 3.61 -1.52 -18.22
N SER A 87 3.13 -1.44 -16.98
CA SER A 87 1.87 -2.07 -16.53
C SER A 87 0.62 -1.36 -17.08
N PHE A 88 0.78 -0.22 -17.76
CA PHE A 88 -0.32 0.51 -18.38
C PHE A 88 -0.40 0.28 -19.90
N ARG A 89 -1.63 0.31 -20.44
CA ARG A 89 -1.92 0.26 -21.88
C ARG A 89 -3.09 1.16 -22.24
N ASP A 90 -3.38 1.31 -23.53
CA ASP A 90 -4.47 2.13 -24.05
C ASP A 90 -4.45 3.58 -23.49
N ILE A 91 -3.25 4.16 -23.36
CA ILE A 91 -3.04 5.46 -22.74
C ILE A 91 -3.57 6.55 -23.69
N LYS A 92 -4.59 7.28 -23.24
CA LYS A 92 -5.27 8.35 -23.98
C LYS A 92 -5.22 9.65 -23.20
N TYR A 93 -4.77 10.73 -23.84
CA TYR A 93 -4.79 12.06 -23.25
C TYR A 93 -6.23 12.51 -22.95
N ILE A 94 -6.44 13.14 -21.78
CA ILE A 94 -7.71 13.73 -21.38
C ILE A 94 -7.60 15.26 -21.38
N ALA A 95 -6.68 15.79 -20.56
CA ALA A 95 -6.58 17.22 -20.31
C ALA A 95 -5.21 17.62 -19.76
N LYS A 96 -4.91 18.91 -19.79
CA LYS A 96 -3.75 19.54 -19.15
C LYS A 96 -4.27 20.53 -18.10
N GLY A 97 -3.74 20.43 -16.89
CA GLY A 97 -3.95 21.40 -15.81
C GLY A 97 -2.66 22.14 -15.46
N GLY A 98 -2.71 22.96 -14.41
CA GLY A 98 -1.55 23.73 -13.94
C GLY A 98 -0.35 22.85 -13.53
N PHE A 99 -0.63 21.70 -12.93
CA PHE A 99 0.40 20.81 -12.36
C PHE A 99 0.84 19.67 -13.28
N GLY A 100 0.24 19.54 -14.48
CA GLY A 100 0.56 18.42 -15.35
C GLY A 100 -0.49 18.07 -16.38
N LYS A 101 -0.39 16.84 -16.91
CA LYS A 101 -1.34 16.27 -17.88
C LYS A 101 -2.01 15.05 -17.26
N VAL A 102 -3.28 14.85 -17.59
CA VAL A 102 -4.07 13.70 -17.16
C VAL A 102 -4.38 12.84 -18.37
N TYR A 103 -4.23 11.54 -18.20
CA TYR A 103 -4.48 10.51 -19.18
C TYR A 103 -5.43 9.47 -18.59
N ARG A 104 -6.21 8.82 -19.46
CA ARG A 104 -6.92 7.59 -19.16
C ARG A 104 -6.05 6.43 -19.61
N ALA A 105 -5.89 5.41 -18.79
CA ALA A 105 -5.19 4.18 -19.17
C ALA A 105 -5.91 2.95 -18.63
N LYS A 106 -5.60 1.78 -19.18
CA LYS A 106 -5.92 0.50 -18.54
C LYS A 106 -4.71 0.01 -17.75
N TRP A 107 -4.92 -0.34 -16.50
CA TRP A 107 -3.93 -1.02 -15.68
C TRP A 107 -4.06 -2.53 -15.84
N LYS A 108 -3.02 -3.21 -16.32
CA LYS A 108 -3.06 -4.64 -16.66
C LYS A 108 -3.33 -5.52 -15.44
N ASP A 109 -2.66 -5.23 -14.32
CA ASP A 109 -2.55 -6.16 -13.20
C ASP A 109 -3.69 -6.01 -12.19
N GLY A 110 -4.17 -4.79 -11.98
CA GLY A 110 -5.16 -4.48 -10.93
C GLY A 110 -4.52 -4.36 -9.54
N TYR A 111 -5.30 -3.94 -8.55
CA TYR A 111 -4.78 -3.64 -7.20
C TYR A 111 -4.55 -4.88 -6.37
N ILE A 112 -3.54 -4.83 -5.49
CA ILE A 112 -3.29 -5.85 -4.47
C ILE A 112 -4.53 -5.97 -3.57
N PHE A 113 -5.04 -7.19 -3.44
CA PHE A 113 -6.17 -7.51 -2.58
C PHE A 113 -5.75 -8.35 -1.37
N MET A 114 -4.92 -9.37 -1.60
CA MET A 114 -4.44 -10.27 -0.56
C MET A 114 -3.13 -10.94 -0.97
N TRP A 115 -2.47 -11.61 -0.04
CA TRP A 115 -1.41 -12.55 -0.39
C TRP A 115 -1.99 -13.93 -0.71
N ASP A 116 -1.63 -14.50 -1.86
CA ASP A 116 -2.03 -15.84 -2.25
C ASP A 116 -0.91 -16.84 -1.96
N ASN A 117 -1.13 -17.69 -0.95
CA ASN A 117 -0.19 -18.72 -0.52
C ASN A 117 0.02 -19.84 -1.54
N LYS A 118 -0.91 -20.06 -2.48
CA LYS A 118 -0.78 -21.13 -3.49
C LYS A 118 0.23 -20.75 -4.56
N ILE A 119 0.18 -19.50 -5.01
CA ILE A 119 1.09 -18.99 -6.05
C ILE A 119 2.29 -18.21 -5.50
N GLN A 120 2.35 -18.04 -4.17
CA GLN A 120 3.40 -17.29 -3.47
C GLN A 120 3.57 -15.87 -4.04
N ASN A 121 2.45 -15.19 -4.29
CA ASN A 121 2.44 -13.83 -4.85
C ASN A 121 1.20 -13.04 -4.40
N TRP A 122 1.17 -11.74 -4.69
CA TRP A 122 0.02 -10.89 -4.44
C TRP A 122 -1.16 -11.27 -5.36
N GLY A 123 -2.28 -11.65 -4.75
CA GLY A 123 -3.56 -11.76 -5.42
C GLY A 123 -4.09 -10.38 -5.76
N ARG A 124 -4.52 -10.20 -7.02
CA ARG A 124 -4.98 -8.92 -7.56
C ARG A 124 -6.43 -8.96 -8.02
N LEU A 125 -7.11 -7.83 -7.90
CA LEU A 125 -8.48 -7.64 -8.37
C LEU A 125 -8.58 -6.53 -9.41
N GLN A 126 -9.64 -6.61 -10.21
CA GLN A 126 -9.96 -5.65 -11.28
C GLN A 126 -8.83 -5.48 -12.33
N PRO A 127 -8.30 -6.57 -12.91
CA PRO A 127 -7.36 -6.45 -14.01
C PRO A 127 -8.02 -5.71 -15.18
N ASN A 128 -7.22 -4.94 -15.91
CA ASN A 128 -7.66 -4.11 -17.04
C ASN A 128 -8.65 -2.99 -16.69
N MET A 129 -8.79 -2.63 -15.42
CA MET A 129 -9.59 -1.48 -15.01
C MET A 129 -9.04 -0.18 -15.60
N PHE A 130 -9.94 0.77 -15.85
CA PHE A 130 -9.54 2.11 -16.26
C PHE A 130 -9.07 2.91 -15.04
N VAL A 131 -7.93 3.58 -15.20
CA VAL A 131 -7.31 4.45 -14.20
C VAL A 131 -7.01 5.82 -14.81
N ALA A 132 -6.92 6.83 -13.94
CA ALA A 132 -6.38 8.14 -14.29
C ALA A 132 -4.86 8.13 -14.04
N LEU A 133 -4.07 8.45 -15.06
CA LEU A 133 -2.63 8.70 -14.93
C LEU A 133 -2.39 10.20 -14.99
N LYS A 134 -1.91 10.78 -13.88
CA LYS A 134 -1.51 12.20 -13.80
C LYS A 134 0.01 12.27 -13.93
N SER A 135 0.51 12.80 -15.05
CA SER A 135 1.93 13.12 -15.21
C SER A 135 2.21 14.51 -14.65
N LEU A 136 3.27 14.66 -13.86
CA LEU A 136 3.63 15.94 -13.26
C LEU A 136 4.61 16.73 -14.13
N ASN A 137 4.47 18.05 -14.15
CA ASN A 137 5.48 18.93 -14.72
C ASN A 137 6.76 18.86 -13.85
N ASN A 138 7.94 18.81 -14.47
CA ASN A 138 9.23 18.75 -13.78
C ASN A 138 9.37 17.60 -12.75
N SER A 139 8.87 16.41 -13.07
CA SER A 139 8.86 15.23 -12.19
C SER A 139 10.21 14.79 -11.61
N LYS A 140 11.33 15.31 -12.11
CA LYS A 140 12.67 15.09 -11.54
C LYS A 140 12.90 15.88 -10.24
N ASN A 141 12.12 16.94 -10.00
CA ASN A 141 12.23 17.82 -8.84
C ASN A 141 10.96 17.75 -7.97
N VAL A 142 10.34 16.57 -7.84
CA VAL A 142 9.18 16.39 -6.96
C VAL A 142 9.60 16.72 -5.53
N THR A 143 8.96 17.74 -4.95
CA THR A 143 9.18 18.19 -3.57
C THR A 143 8.18 17.54 -2.62
N SER A 144 8.45 17.62 -1.32
CA SER A 144 7.54 17.17 -0.26
C SER A 144 6.13 17.78 -0.35
N ALA A 145 5.98 18.97 -0.95
CA ALA A 145 4.69 19.61 -1.18
C ALA A 145 3.74 18.77 -2.08
N PHE A 146 4.28 17.89 -2.94
CA PHE A 146 3.45 16.95 -3.70
C PHE A 146 3.06 15.74 -2.87
N ILE A 147 3.96 15.25 -2.01
CA ILE A 147 3.65 14.13 -1.10
C ILE A 147 2.46 14.47 -0.21
N SER A 148 2.29 15.74 0.16
CA SER A 148 1.10 16.20 0.91
C SER A 148 -0.21 16.28 0.11
N GLU A 149 -0.20 16.12 -1.22
CA GLU A 149 -1.42 16.03 -2.04
C GLU A 149 -1.97 14.59 -2.12
N VAL A 150 -1.13 13.59 -1.81
CA VAL A 150 -1.43 12.15 -1.87
C VAL A 150 -1.88 11.64 -0.50
#